data_AF-A0A7X3ZDL7-F1
#
_entry.id   AF-A0A7X3ZDL7-F1
#
_cell.length_a   1.000
_cell.length_b   1.000
_cell.length_c   1.000
_cell.angle_alpha   90.00
_cell.angle_beta   90.00
_cell.angle_gamma   90.00
#
_symmetry.space_group_name_H-M   'P 1'
#
loop_
_entity.id
_entity.type
_entity.pdbx_description
1 polymer ?
#
loop_
_entity_poly.entity_id
_entity_poly.type
_entity_poly.pdbx_seq_one_letter_code
_entity_poly.pdbx_strand_id
1 'polypeptide(L)'
;MNQPKIMYYHDGRHPHIYRYEPPMAPEEYIALVDELAGTTVEAIAFCLGEGRTMLHDTRASELMGHNVAVWDHYVFRRAWQNAKSLIDAGHDPLRLVCDRAHELGMQVYPLLIVQRGGVDHASTRCS
;
A
#
# COMPACT_ATOMS: atom_id res chain seq x y z
N MET A 1 -25.06 -2.77 -1.03
CA MET A 1 -23.89 -3.12 -0.20
C MET A 1 -24.31 -3.01 1.25
N ASN A 2 -23.97 -3.99 2.09
CA ASN A 2 -24.26 -3.91 3.51
C ASN A 2 -23.24 -2.98 4.17
N GLN A 3 -23.69 -2.07 5.04
CA GLN A 3 -22.78 -1.15 5.73
C GLN A 3 -21.89 -1.95 6.70
N PRO A 4 -20.55 -1.91 6.58
CA PRO A 4 -19.67 -2.67 7.46
C PRO A 4 -19.77 -2.15 8.90
N LYS A 5 -19.85 -3.06 9.86
CA LYS A 5 -19.87 -2.71 11.30
C LYS A 5 -18.47 -2.47 11.84
N ILE A 6 -17.49 -3.21 11.32
CA ILE A 6 -16.08 -3.06 11.68
C ILE A 6 -15.28 -2.86 10.40
N MET A 7 -14.54 -1.76 10.36
CA MET A 7 -13.57 -1.44 9.32
C MET A 7 -12.18 -1.43 9.94
N TYR A 8 -11.22 -2.06 9.27
CA TYR A 8 -9.83 -2.06 9.70
C TYR A 8 -9.02 -1.12 8.82
N TYR A 9 -8.34 -0.14 9.44
CA TYR A 9 -7.42 0.73 8.73
C TYR A 9 -6.10 0.01 8.51
N HIS A 10 -5.73 -0.19 7.23
CA HIS A 10 -4.45 -0.75 6.86
C HIS A 10 -3.65 0.27 6.04
N ASP A 11 -2.54 0.73 6.61
CA ASP A 11 -1.69 1.76 6.02
C ASP A 11 -0.90 1.27 4.78
N GLY A 12 -0.88 -0.03 4.50
CA GLY A 12 -0.18 -0.64 3.36
C GLY A 12 1.35 -0.56 3.44
N ARG A 13 1.87 0.30 4.32
CA ARG A 13 3.27 0.68 4.44
C ARG A 13 3.89 0.16 5.73
N HIS A 14 3.69 0.86 6.83
CA HIS A 14 4.38 0.62 8.11
C HIS A 14 4.20 -0.82 8.64
N PRO A 15 2.97 -1.39 8.68
CA PRO A 15 2.78 -2.75 9.15
C PRO A 15 3.09 -3.83 8.09
N HIS A 16 3.41 -3.44 6.84
CA HIS A 16 3.39 -4.37 5.72
C HIS A 16 4.59 -4.24 4.77
N ILE A 17 4.50 -3.48 3.66
CA ILE A 17 5.55 -3.46 2.62
C ILE A 17 6.94 -3.06 3.14
N TYR A 18 7.01 -2.35 4.28
CA TYR A 18 8.25 -1.95 4.94
C TYR A 18 9.02 -3.11 5.60
N ARG A 19 8.35 -4.25 5.80
CA ARG A 19 8.84 -5.43 6.53
C ARG A 19 9.51 -6.47 5.64
N TYR A 20 9.24 -6.46 4.34
CA TYR A 20 9.72 -7.45 3.39
C TYR A 20 11.03 -7.01 2.71
N GLU A 21 11.92 -7.97 2.47
CA GLU A 21 13.10 -7.77 1.64
C GLU A 21 12.73 -7.82 0.15
N PRO A 22 13.32 -6.96 -0.70
CA PRO A 22 13.06 -7.03 -2.13
C PRO A 22 13.75 -8.20 -2.85
N PRO A 23 13.12 -8.77 -3.89
CA PRO A 23 11.77 -8.46 -4.37
C PRO A 23 10.68 -9.15 -3.54
N MET A 24 9.60 -8.41 -3.27
CA MET A 24 8.41 -8.94 -2.60
C MET A 24 7.54 -9.75 -3.56
N ALA A 25 7.04 -10.89 -3.11
CA ALA A 25 6.12 -11.74 -3.87
C ALA A 25 4.66 -11.25 -3.77
N PRO A 26 3.80 -11.50 -4.78
CA PRO A 26 2.38 -11.16 -4.70
C PRO A 26 1.67 -11.78 -3.49
N GLU A 27 2.03 -13.02 -3.13
CA GLU A 27 1.50 -13.74 -1.97
C GLU A 27 1.85 -13.06 -0.65
N GLU A 28 3.04 -12.44 -0.57
CA GLU A 28 3.42 -11.64 0.58
C GLU A 28 2.59 -10.36 0.66
N TYR A 29 2.19 -9.78 -0.49
CA TYR A 29 1.43 -8.53 -0.51
C TYR A 29 -0.02 -8.73 -0.08
N ILE A 30 -0.62 -9.85 -0.47
CA ILE A 30 -1.99 -10.17 -0.07
C ILE A 30 -2.11 -10.62 1.40
N ALA A 31 -0.99 -10.87 2.09
CA ALA A 31 -1.01 -11.24 3.50
C ALA A 31 -1.70 -10.18 4.39
N LEU A 32 -1.71 -8.90 3.98
CA LEU A 32 -2.45 -7.83 4.67
C LEU A 32 -3.97 -8.01 4.64
N VAL A 33 -4.47 -8.76 3.66
CA VAL A 33 -5.89 -9.10 3.54
C VAL A 33 -6.14 -10.43 4.26
N ASP A 34 -5.25 -11.40 4.07
CA ASP A 34 -5.37 -12.74 4.67
C ASP A 34 -5.35 -12.72 6.20
N GLU A 35 -4.64 -11.78 6.83
CA GLU A 35 -4.64 -11.65 8.29
C GLU A 35 -6.02 -11.32 8.88
N LEU A 36 -6.94 -10.79 8.06
CA LEU A 36 -8.31 -10.44 8.47
C LEU A 36 -9.31 -11.56 8.17
N ALA A 37 -8.90 -12.61 7.45
CA ALA A 37 -9.77 -13.73 7.10
C ALA A 37 -10.30 -14.43 8.36
N GLY A 38 -11.61 -14.68 8.39
CA GLY A 38 -12.27 -15.33 9.54
C GLY A 38 -12.45 -14.45 10.78
N THR A 39 -12.06 -13.17 10.72
CA THR A 39 -12.39 -12.18 11.76
C THR A 39 -13.76 -11.57 11.54
N THR A 40 -14.19 -10.68 12.45
CA THR A 40 -15.43 -9.88 12.29
C THR A 40 -15.24 -8.60 11.46
N VAL A 41 -14.06 -8.38 10.88
CA VAL A 41 -13.79 -7.24 10.02
C VAL A 41 -14.45 -7.46 8.66
N GLU A 42 -15.30 -6.54 8.25
CA GLU A 42 -16.08 -6.64 7.00
C GLU A 42 -15.52 -5.74 5.89
N ALA A 43 -14.63 -4.80 6.25
CA ALA A 43 -14.04 -3.88 5.30
C ALA A 43 -12.61 -3.46 5.68
N ILE A 44 -11.79 -3.25 4.65
CA ILE A 44 -10.45 -2.70 4.75
C ILE A 44 -10.50 -1.24 4.31
N ALA A 45 -10.16 -0.32 5.21
CA ALA A 45 -9.83 1.05 4.85
C ALA A 45 -8.36 1.10 4.43
N PHE A 46 -8.11 0.91 3.14
CA PHE A 46 -6.76 0.73 2.60
C PHE A 46 -6.15 2.08 2.20
N CYS A 47 -5.00 2.41 2.78
CA CYS A 47 -4.28 3.65 2.45
C CYS A 47 -3.64 3.54 1.07
N LEU A 48 -4.12 4.34 0.13
CA LEU A 48 -3.60 4.41 -1.25
C LEU A 48 -2.19 5.01 -1.32
N GLY A 49 -1.94 5.97 -0.43
CA GLY A 49 -0.71 6.75 -0.40
C GLY A 49 -0.89 8.06 0.33
N GLU A 50 0.02 8.98 0.09
CA GLU A 50 0.14 10.24 0.82
C GLU A 50 0.45 11.40 -0.12
N GLY A 51 -0.38 12.43 -0.07
CA GLY A 51 -0.27 13.57 -0.98
C GLY A 51 -0.31 13.09 -2.42
N ARG A 52 0.80 13.29 -3.15
CA ARG A 52 0.94 12.91 -4.56
C ARG A 52 1.64 11.59 -4.79
N THR A 53 2.14 10.91 -3.76
CA THR A 53 2.89 9.67 -3.93
C THR A 53 2.07 8.45 -3.50
N MET A 54 2.15 7.41 -4.31
CA MET A 54 1.44 6.15 -4.14
C MET A 54 2.43 4.98 -4.17
N LEU A 55 2.01 3.81 -3.69
CA LEU A 55 2.76 2.54 -3.78
C LEU A 55 2.00 1.48 -4.58
N HIS A 56 1.21 1.94 -5.57
CA HIS A 56 0.46 1.12 -6.51
C HIS A 56 0.60 1.71 -7.93
N ASP A 57 0.19 0.98 -8.97
CA ASP A 57 0.33 1.40 -10.38
C ASP A 57 -0.68 2.49 -10.76
N THR A 58 -0.47 3.69 -10.22
CA THR A 58 -1.36 4.84 -10.40
C THR A 58 -1.10 5.57 -11.72
N ARG A 59 -2.18 6.06 -12.34
CA ARG A 59 -2.13 6.96 -13.51
C ARG A 59 -2.43 8.42 -13.19
N ALA A 60 -2.79 8.71 -11.93
CA ALA A 60 -3.23 10.02 -11.48
C ALA A 60 -2.24 10.68 -10.51
N SER A 61 -1.13 10.00 -10.21
CA SER A 61 -0.17 10.37 -9.19
C SER A 61 1.23 9.83 -9.52
N GLU A 62 2.18 9.98 -8.59
CA GLU A 62 3.55 9.51 -8.74
C GLU A 62 3.81 8.26 -7.88
N LEU A 63 4.76 7.42 -8.28
CA LEU A 63 5.26 6.36 -7.41
C LEU A 63 6.15 6.97 -6.32
N MET A 64 5.96 6.57 -5.06
CA MET A 64 6.82 6.99 -3.95
C MET A 64 8.28 6.67 -4.27
N GLY A 65 9.16 7.67 -4.30
CA GLY A 65 10.58 7.48 -4.58
C GLY A 65 10.98 7.51 -6.05
N HIS A 66 10.05 7.81 -6.98
CA HIS A 66 10.34 7.93 -8.42
C HIS A 66 11.46 8.93 -8.76
N ASN A 67 11.71 9.92 -7.90
CA ASN A 67 12.70 10.97 -8.06
C ASN A 67 13.94 10.80 -7.15
N VAL A 68 14.05 9.69 -6.41
CA VAL A 68 15.13 9.48 -5.43
C VAL A 68 16.34 8.82 -6.09
N ALA A 69 17.43 9.59 -6.23
CA ALA A 69 18.70 9.08 -6.74
C ALA A 69 19.57 8.42 -5.66
N VAL A 70 19.55 8.96 -4.44
CA VAL A 70 20.32 8.47 -3.29
C VAL A 70 19.36 8.28 -2.12
N TRP A 71 19.37 7.09 -1.53
CA TRP A 71 18.51 6.73 -0.42
C TRP A 71 19.21 6.95 0.91
N ASP A 72 18.66 7.80 1.76
CA ASP A 72 19.08 8.03 3.14
C ASP A 72 18.38 7.08 4.13
N HIS A 73 17.28 6.45 3.72
CA HIS A 73 16.45 5.59 4.55
C HIS A 73 16.20 4.21 3.91
N TYR A 74 16.86 3.17 4.44
CA TYR A 74 16.84 1.83 3.86
C TYR A 74 15.42 1.22 3.75
N VAL A 75 14.53 1.49 4.71
CA VAL A 75 13.15 0.96 4.67
C VAL A 75 12.36 1.55 3.49
N PHE A 76 12.55 2.83 3.17
CA PHE A 76 11.81 3.47 2.08
C PHE A 76 12.36 3.02 0.73
N ARG A 77 13.68 2.79 0.65
CA ARG A 77 14.30 2.14 -0.50
C ARG A 77 13.68 0.77 -0.76
N ARG A 78 13.59 -0.09 0.26
CA ARG A 78 12.99 -1.43 0.12
C ARG A 78 11.52 -1.36 -0.28
N ALA A 79 10.75 -0.46 0.34
CA ALA A 79 9.35 -0.26 -0.01
C ALA A 79 9.16 0.15 -1.48
N TRP A 80 9.97 1.08 -1.98
CA TRP A 80 9.97 1.46 -3.39
C TRP A 80 10.39 0.29 -4.29
N GLN A 81 11.45 -0.45 -3.93
CA GLN A 81 11.90 -1.62 -4.69
C GLN A 81 10.82 -2.69 -4.78
N ASN A 82 10.11 -2.98 -3.69
CA ASN A 82 9.01 -3.94 -3.63
C ASN A 82 7.83 -3.53 -4.49
N ALA A 83 7.35 -2.29 -4.32
CA ALA A 83 6.24 -1.79 -5.13
C ALA A 83 6.62 -1.77 -6.61
N LYS A 84 7.81 -1.28 -6.94
CA LYS A 84 8.30 -1.25 -8.32
C LYS A 84 8.45 -2.65 -8.91
N SER A 85 9.03 -3.62 -8.19
CA SER A 85 9.20 -4.98 -8.70
C SER A 85 7.87 -5.68 -8.95
N LEU A 86 6.89 -5.49 -8.07
CA LEU A 86 5.53 -6.00 -8.26
C LEU A 86 4.88 -5.38 -9.50
N ILE A 87 4.92 -4.06 -9.63
CA ILE A 87 4.34 -3.33 -10.77
C ILE A 87 5.01 -3.74 -12.09
N ASP A 88 6.34 -3.78 -12.13
CA ASP A 88 7.11 -4.18 -13.32
C ASP A 88 6.80 -5.63 -13.75
N ALA A 89 6.43 -6.49 -12.79
CA ALA A 89 6.00 -7.87 -13.03
C ALA A 89 4.51 -8.00 -13.41
N GLY A 90 3.75 -6.89 -13.47
CA GLY A 90 2.33 -6.87 -13.81
C GLY A 90 1.39 -7.12 -12.62
N HIS A 91 1.91 -7.06 -11.39
CA HIS A 91 1.16 -7.24 -10.16
C HIS A 91 0.93 -5.89 -9.47
N ASP A 92 -0.10 -5.15 -9.90
CA ASP A 92 -0.47 -3.89 -9.24
C ASP A 92 -0.87 -4.14 -7.77
N PRO A 93 -0.16 -3.56 -6.78
CA PRO A 93 -0.44 -3.74 -5.37
C PRO A 93 -1.88 -3.42 -4.95
N LEU A 94 -2.50 -2.36 -5.51
CA LEU A 94 -3.89 -2.04 -5.19
C LEU A 94 -4.83 -3.10 -5.75
N ARG A 95 -4.57 -3.57 -6.97
CA ARG A 95 -5.35 -4.61 -7.61
C ARG A 95 -5.30 -5.93 -6.83
N LEU A 96 -4.13 -6.34 -6.35
CA LEU A 96 -3.97 -7.52 -5.50
C LEU A 96 -4.86 -7.46 -4.25
N VAL A 97 -4.90 -6.30 -3.58
CA VAL A 97 -5.75 -6.10 -2.39
C VAL A 97 -7.22 -6.17 -2.74
N CYS A 98 -7.64 -5.50 -3.82
CA CYS A 98 -9.03 -5.54 -4.28
C CYS A 98 -9.48 -6.96 -4.64
N ASP A 99 -8.69 -7.68 -5.43
CA ASP A 99 -9.04 -9.03 -5.89
C ASP A 99 -9.11 -9.99 -4.71
N ARG A 100 -8.12 -9.96 -3.79
CA ARG A 100 -8.14 -10.82 -2.61
C ARG A 100 -9.28 -10.49 -1.65
N ALA A 101 -9.57 -9.20 -1.43
CA ALA A 101 -10.69 -8.80 -0.59
C ALA A 101 -12.03 -9.28 -1.16
N HIS A 102 -12.22 -9.21 -2.49
CA HIS A 102 -13.41 -9.75 -3.14
C HIS A 102 -13.54 -11.27 -2.98
N GLU A 103 -12.45 -12.03 -3.08
CA GLU A 103 -12.45 -13.48 -2.83
C GLU A 103 -12.92 -13.82 -1.41
N LEU A 104 -12.57 -12.99 -0.42
CA LEU A 104 -12.95 -13.17 0.98
C LEU A 104 -14.29 -12.51 1.35
N GLY A 105 -14.98 -11.88 0.39
CA GLY A 105 -16.25 -11.18 0.63
C GLY A 105 -16.10 -9.90 1.45
N MET A 106 -14.91 -9.30 1.47
CA MET A 106 -14.61 -8.05 2.18
C MET A 106 -14.75 -6.83 1.26
N GLN A 107 -15.16 -5.70 1.82
CA GLN A 107 -15.20 -4.42 1.10
C GLN A 107 -13.86 -3.69 1.19
N VAL A 108 -13.46 -2.98 0.14
CA VAL A 108 -12.26 -2.12 0.16
C VAL A 108 -12.71 -0.66 0.04
N TYR A 109 -12.34 0.14 1.04
CA TYR A 109 -12.55 1.58 1.06
C TYR A 109 -11.20 2.28 0.85
N PRO A 110 -11.02 3.05 -0.23
CA PRO A 110 -9.79 3.78 -0.44
C PRO A 110 -9.66 4.91 0.60
N LEU A 111 -8.50 5.01 1.24
CA LEU A 111 -8.13 6.11 2.12
C LEU A 111 -6.93 6.84 1.52
N LEU A 112 -7.03 8.16 1.43
CA LEU A 112 -5.94 9.02 0.98
C LEU A 112 -5.53 9.96 2.11
N ILE A 113 -4.24 9.97 2.45
CA ILE A 113 -3.69 10.97 3.35
C ILE A 113 -3.49 12.25 2.54
N VAL A 114 -4.45 13.18 2.64
CA VAL A 114 -4.49 14.41 1.82
C VAL A 114 -3.31 15.34 2.11
N GLN A 115 -2.91 15.44 3.39
CA GLN A 115 -1.80 16.29 3.80
C GLN A 115 -1.05 15.64 4.97
N ARG A 116 0.27 15.54 4.83
CA ARG A 116 1.22 15.31 5.92
C ARG A 116 2.25 16.44 5.85
N GLY A 117 3.13 16.56 6.85
CA GLY A 117 4.04 17.72 7.04
C GLY A 117 5.06 18.01 5.91
N GLY A 118 4.92 17.45 4.71
CA GLY A 118 5.73 17.77 3.55
C GLY A 118 7.15 17.20 3.62
N VAL A 119 8.03 17.76 2.80
CA VAL A 119 9.44 17.36 2.67
C VAL A 119 10.19 17.39 4.00
N ASP A 120 9.83 18.30 4.91
CA ASP A 120 10.47 18.46 6.23
C ASP A 120 10.25 17.26 7.15
N HIS A 121 9.19 16.48 6.91
CA HIS A 121 8.85 15.29 7.70
C HIS A 121 9.18 13.96 6.99
N ALA A 122 9.49 14.01 5.69
CA ALA A 122 9.59 12.81 4.86
C ALA A 122 10.21 13.06 3.47
N SER A 123 11.44 13.57 3.41
CA SER A 123 12.17 13.94 2.18
C SER A 123 12.06 12.91 1.04
N THR A 124 12.08 11.62 1.37
CA THR A 124 12.09 10.51 0.40
C THR A 124 10.74 9.81 0.21
N ARG A 125 9.68 10.23 0.92
CA ARG A 125 8.31 9.70 0.73
C ARG A 125 7.41 10.66 -0.04
N CYS A 126 7.61 11.96 0.15
CA CYS A 126 6.70 13.01 -0.32
C CYS A 126 7.53 14.09 -1.03
N SER A 127 7.68 13.96 -2.35
CA SER A 127 8.23 15.00 -3.21
C SER A 127 7.18 16.02 -3.61
#